data_AF-A0A537Z678-F1
#
_entry.id   AF-A0A537Z678-F1
#
_cell.length_a   1.000
_cell.length_b   1.000
_cell.length_c   1.000
_cell.angle_alpha   90.00
_cell.angle_beta   90.00
_cell.angle_gamma   90.00
#
_symmetry.space_group_name_H-M   'P 1'
#
loop_
_entity.id
_entity.type
_entity.pdbx_description
1 polymer ?
#
loop_
_entity_poly.entity_id
_entity_poly.type
_entity_poly.pdbx_seq_one_letter_code
_entity_poly.pdbx_strand_id
1 'polypeptide(L)'
;MLIYSMGVSVDGFIADREGAFGWTVPSEEQFRFHTAQVRELGGYLCGRSLYETMLPWETDPSMRDNELRAAFADAWCATPKVVFSRTLDSVQGNARLAEASVAEEAAAALDATDK
;
A
#
# COMPACT_ATOMS: atom_id res chain seq x y z
N MET A 1 9.60 5.90 11.64
CA MET A 1 10.17 6.74 10.53
C MET A 1 9.15 6.86 9.38
N LEU A 2 9.06 7.98 8.65
CA LEU A 2 8.17 8.11 7.49
C LEU A 2 8.91 7.86 6.17
N ILE A 3 8.40 6.94 5.34
CA ILE A 3 9.01 6.55 4.06
C ILE A 3 8.03 6.86 2.93
N TYR A 4 8.52 7.52 1.88
CA TYR A 4 7.83 7.64 0.60
C TYR A 4 8.52 6.75 -0.43
N SER A 5 7.81 5.75 -0.95
CA SER A 5 8.33 4.80 -1.92
C SER A 5 7.32 4.58 -3.04
N MET A 6 7.74 4.79 -4.28
CA MET A 6 6.93 4.60 -5.49
C MET A 6 7.82 4.30 -6.69
N GLY A 7 7.32 3.49 -7.63
CA GLY A 7 7.90 3.41 -8.96
C GLY A 7 7.60 4.68 -9.74
N VAL A 8 8.60 5.24 -10.42
CA VAL A 8 8.48 6.50 -11.17
C VAL A 8 9.22 6.39 -12.49
N SER A 9 8.64 6.94 -13.55
CA SER A 9 9.29 7.03 -14.86
C SER A 9 10.40 8.08 -14.83
N VAL A 10 11.28 8.05 -15.84
CA VAL A 10 12.38 9.02 -15.96
C VAL A 10 11.88 10.46 -16.10
N ASP A 11 10.70 10.64 -16.70
CA ASP A 11 10.00 11.92 -16.86
C ASP A 11 9.05 12.26 -15.69
N GLY A 12 9.04 11.47 -14.61
CA GLY A 12 8.44 11.85 -13.33
C GLY A 12 7.00 11.40 -13.10
N PHE A 13 6.48 10.43 -13.87
CA PHE A 13 5.12 9.93 -13.75
C PHE A 13 5.05 8.60 -12.99
N ILE A 14 4.01 8.44 -12.18
CA ILE A 14 3.73 7.21 -11.42
C ILE A 14 2.56 6.38 -12.01
N ALA A 15 1.84 6.97 -12.96
CA ALA A 15 0.72 6.38 -13.68
C ALA A 15 0.59 7.07 -15.04
N ASP A 16 -0.09 6.41 -15.99
CA ASP A 16 -0.48 7.01 -17.27
C ASP A 16 -1.68 7.96 -17.11
N ARG A 17 -2.20 8.48 -18.24
CA ARG A 17 -3.28 9.47 -18.24
C ARG A 17 -4.62 8.90 -17.78
N GLU A 18 -4.76 7.58 -17.88
CA GLU A 18 -5.91 6.81 -17.45
C GLU A 18 -5.78 6.33 -16.00
N GLY A 19 -4.64 6.57 -15.35
CA GLY A 19 -4.35 6.18 -13.98
C GLY A 19 -3.78 4.77 -13.83
N ALA A 20 -3.42 4.10 -14.92
CA ALA A 20 -2.82 2.77 -14.91
C ALA A 20 -1.29 2.83 -14.80
N PHE A 21 -0.72 1.77 -14.24
CA PHE A 21 0.72 1.63 -13.98
C PHE A 21 1.26 0.31 -14.55
N GLY A 22 0.58 -0.27 -15.55
CA GLY A 22 0.96 -1.56 -16.15
C GLY A 22 2.33 -1.58 -16.82
N TRP A 23 2.95 -0.42 -17.05
CA TRP A 23 4.31 -0.28 -17.57
C TRP A 23 5.40 -0.44 -16.49
N THR A 24 5.02 -0.56 -15.19
CA THR A 24 5.94 -0.72 -14.05
C THR A 24 5.89 -2.11 -13.43
N VAL A 25 5.51 -3.16 -14.17
CA VAL A 25 5.47 -4.52 -13.60
C VAL A 25 6.86 -4.89 -13.06
N PRO A 26 6.99 -5.20 -11.76
CA PRO A 26 8.28 -5.46 -11.17
C PRO A 26 8.86 -6.80 -11.64
N SER A 27 10.18 -6.86 -11.78
CA SER A 27 10.88 -8.16 -11.86
C SER A 27 10.74 -8.92 -10.54
N GLU A 28 11.04 -10.23 -10.52
CA GLU A 28 11.00 -11.00 -9.28
C GLU A 28 11.92 -10.44 -8.19
N GLU A 29 13.10 -9.93 -8.58
CA GLU A 29 14.04 -9.30 -7.65
C GLU A 29 13.44 -8.04 -7.03
N GLN A 30 12.85 -7.16 -7.86
CA GLN A 30 12.18 -5.95 -7.38
C GLN A 30 10.98 -6.31 -6.48
N PHE A 31 10.23 -7.34 -6.85
CA PHE A 31 9.11 -7.82 -6.04
C PHE A 31 9.58 -8.26 -4.64
N ARG A 32 10.64 -9.08 -4.56
CA ARG A 32 11.24 -9.50 -3.28
C ARG A 32 11.71 -8.31 -2.45
N PHE A 33 12.35 -7.33 -3.08
CA PHE A 33 12.78 -6.09 -2.42
C PHE A 33 11.60 -5.34 -1.81
N HIS A 34 10.53 -5.13 -2.58
CA HIS A 34 9.33 -4.44 -2.08
C HIS A 34 8.62 -5.25 -0.99
N THR A 35 8.55 -6.57 -1.09
CA THR A 35 8.00 -7.42 -0.01
C THR A 35 8.80 -7.25 1.28
N ALA A 36 10.13 -7.22 1.21
CA ALA A 36 10.97 -6.99 2.38
C ALA A 36 10.71 -5.61 3.00
N GLN A 37 10.58 -4.56 2.19
CA GLN A 37 10.22 -3.22 2.66
C GLN A 37 8.85 -3.20 3.37
N VAL A 38 7.83 -3.84 2.80
CA VAL A 38 6.49 -3.89 3.40
C VAL A 38 6.50 -4.57 4.77
N ARG A 39 7.28 -5.64 4.95
CA ARG A 39 7.40 -6.34 6.24
C ARG A 39 7.95 -5.46 7.36
N GLU A 40 8.79 -4.49 7.01
CA GLU A 40 9.36 -3.55 7.96
C GLU A 40 8.42 -2.38 8.30
N LEU A 41 7.28 -2.24 7.62
CA LEU A 41 6.34 -1.16 7.93
C LEU A 41 5.60 -1.43 9.25
N GLY A 42 5.38 -0.36 10.02
CA GLY A 42 4.46 -0.35 11.16
C GLY A 42 3.02 0.03 10.75
N GLY A 43 2.86 0.68 9.60
CA GLY A 43 1.57 1.05 9.02
C GLY A 43 1.73 1.65 7.62
N TYR A 44 0.62 1.79 6.91
CA TYR A 44 0.57 2.34 5.55
C TYR A 44 -0.46 3.46 5.44
N LEU A 45 -0.07 4.60 4.86
CA LEU A 45 -0.96 5.74 4.61
C LEU A 45 -1.23 5.83 3.11
N CYS A 46 -2.50 5.82 2.70
CA CYS A 46 -2.85 5.87 1.28
C CYS A 46 -4.15 6.60 0.98
N GLY A 47 -4.28 7.13 -0.23
CA GLY A 47 -5.56 7.64 -0.73
C GLY A 47 -6.45 6.53 -1.26
N ARG A 48 -7.74 6.83 -1.45
CA ARG A 48 -8.77 5.92 -2.02
C ARG A 48 -8.27 5.09 -3.21
N SER A 49 -7.71 5.74 -4.23
CA SER A 49 -7.35 5.05 -5.49
C SER A 49 -6.29 3.97 -5.28
N LEU A 50 -5.28 4.24 -4.46
CA LEU A 50 -4.22 3.27 -4.18
C LEU A 50 -4.74 2.15 -3.27
N TYR A 51 -5.62 2.49 -2.31
CA TYR A 51 -6.29 1.49 -1.49
C TYR A 51 -7.10 0.51 -2.36
N GLU A 52 -7.95 1.00 -3.27
CA GLU A 52 -8.75 0.15 -4.17
C GLU A 52 -7.86 -0.70 -5.09
N THR A 53 -6.76 -0.14 -5.58
CA THR A 53 -5.76 -0.85 -6.39
C THR A 53 -5.12 -2.02 -5.63
N MET A 54 -4.87 -1.84 -4.33
CA MET A 54 -4.18 -2.82 -3.50
C MET A 54 -5.13 -3.80 -2.78
N LEU A 55 -6.42 -3.48 -2.69
CA LEU A 55 -7.43 -4.29 -2.01
C LEU A 55 -7.49 -5.75 -2.47
N PRO A 56 -7.29 -6.11 -3.76
CA PRO A 56 -7.26 -7.51 -4.19
C PRO A 56 -6.24 -8.37 -3.44
N TRP A 57 -5.12 -7.81 -2.96
CA TRP A 57 -4.16 -8.57 -2.15
C TRP A 57 -4.74 -9.11 -0.84
N GLU A 58 -5.81 -8.49 -0.34
CA GLU A 58 -6.52 -8.89 0.87
C GLU A 58 -7.79 -9.69 0.59
N THR A 59 -8.44 -9.46 -0.56
CA THR A 59 -9.79 -10.01 -0.85
C THR A 59 -9.82 -11.08 -1.93
N ASP A 60 -8.83 -11.15 -2.82
CA ASP A 60 -8.83 -12.06 -3.97
C ASP A 60 -7.82 -13.21 -3.76
N PRO A 61 -8.28 -14.46 -3.57
CA PRO A 61 -7.39 -15.61 -3.41
C PRO A 61 -6.47 -15.86 -4.60
N SER A 62 -6.82 -15.42 -5.81
CA SER A 62 -5.98 -15.56 -7.00
C SER A 62 -4.68 -14.75 -6.91
N MET A 63 -4.62 -13.76 -6.01
CA MET A 63 -3.40 -13.02 -5.72
C MET A 63 -2.33 -13.86 -5.00
N ARG A 64 -2.63 -15.09 -4.60
CA ARG A 64 -1.72 -16.02 -3.92
C ARG A 64 -1.31 -17.21 -4.81
N ASP A 65 -1.27 -17.00 -6.12
CA ASP A 65 -0.96 -18.01 -7.16
C ASP A 65 0.47 -18.56 -7.13
N ASN A 66 1.41 -17.90 -6.44
CA ASN A 66 2.75 -18.42 -6.19
C ASN A 66 3.32 -17.95 -4.84
N GLU A 67 4.46 -18.53 -4.44
CA GLU A 67 5.09 -18.26 -3.14
C GLU A 67 5.48 -16.78 -2.94
N LEU A 68 5.96 -16.10 -3.98
CA LEU A 68 6.32 -14.69 -3.90
C LEU A 68 5.09 -13.82 -3.59
N ARG A 69 4.03 -14.03 -4.35
CA ARG A 69 2.80 -13.26 -4.25
C ARG A 69 2.06 -13.57 -2.95
N ALA A 70 2.04 -14.84 -2.51
CA ALA A 70 1.54 -15.22 -1.19
C ALA A 70 2.31 -14.52 -0.06
N ALA A 71 3.64 -14.49 -0.12
CA ALA A 71 4.48 -13.82 0.87
C ALA A 71 4.25 -12.30 0.94
N PHE A 72 3.95 -11.66 -0.19
CA PHE A 72 3.54 -10.26 -0.21
C PHE A 72 2.14 -10.08 0.39
N ALA A 73 1.18 -10.92 0.00
CA ALA A 73 -0.18 -10.87 0.53
C ALA A 73 -0.19 -10.98 2.06
N ASP A 74 0.60 -11.90 2.63
CA ASP A 74 0.72 -12.05 4.09
C ASP A 74 1.26 -10.78 4.76
N ALA A 75 2.34 -10.21 4.23
CA ALA A 75 2.92 -8.98 4.77
C ALA A 75 1.97 -7.79 4.62
N TRP A 76 1.28 -7.70 3.48
CA TRP A 76 0.33 -6.65 3.20
C TRP A 76 -0.89 -6.75 4.12
N CYS A 77 -1.58 -7.90 4.20
CA CYS A 77 -2.73 -8.10 5.09
C CYS A 77 -2.40 -7.80 6.57
N ALA A 78 -1.18 -8.11 7.02
CA ALA A 78 -0.76 -7.86 8.40
C ALA A 78 -0.51 -6.38 8.71
N THR A 79 -0.18 -5.56 7.71
CA THR A 79 0.16 -4.15 7.90
C THR A 79 -1.11 -3.31 8.06
N PRO A 80 -1.31 -2.52 9.13
CA PRO A 80 -2.48 -1.65 9.26
C PRO A 80 -2.44 -0.51 8.23
N LYS A 81 -3.59 -0.17 7.64
CA LYS A 81 -3.72 0.94 6.67
C LYS A 81 -4.64 2.03 7.17
N VAL A 82 -4.26 3.29 6.92
CA VAL A 82 -5.13 4.46 7.05
C VAL A 82 -5.44 5.02 5.67
N VAL A 83 -6.72 5.02 5.31
CA VAL A 83 -7.21 5.40 3.99
C VAL A 83 -7.81 6.79 4.02
N PHE A 84 -7.22 7.72 3.28
CA PHE A 84 -7.73 9.06 3.07
C PHE A 84 -8.72 9.07 1.90
N SER A 85 -9.99 9.28 2.21
CA SER A 85 -11.06 9.36 1.22
C SER A 85 -12.16 10.29 1.71
N ARG A 86 -12.85 10.95 0.77
CA ARG A 86 -14.07 11.73 1.04
C ARG A 86 -15.33 11.07 0.49
N THR A 87 -15.17 9.92 -0.19
CA THR A 87 -16.26 9.27 -0.93
C THR A 87 -16.44 7.80 -0.54
N LEU A 88 -15.54 7.24 0.27
CA LEU A 88 -15.71 5.88 0.78
C LEU A 88 -16.42 5.98 2.13
N ASP A 89 -17.50 5.22 2.29
CA ASP A 89 -18.21 5.09 3.56
C ASP A 89 -17.67 3.94 4.41
N SER A 90 -16.94 3.00 3.81
CA SER A 90 -16.32 1.86 4.50
C SER A 90 -15.08 1.35 3.77
N VAL A 91 -14.26 0.58 4.48
CA VAL A 91 -13.08 -0.13 3.98
C VAL A 91 -13.11 -1.59 4.48
N GLN A 92 -12.28 -2.44 3.87
CA GLN A 92 -12.15 -3.86 4.14
C GLN A 92 -10.70 -4.19 4.52
N GLY A 93 -10.48 -5.39 5.04
CA GLY A 93 -9.15 -5.84 5.43
C GLY A 93 -8.64 -5.15 6.69
N ASN A 94 -7.32 -5.06 6.83
CA ASN A 94 -6.70 -4.38 7.97
C ASN A 94 -6.58 -2.86 7.74
N ALA A 95 -7.70 -2.21 7.43
CA ALA A 95 -7.77 -0.80 7.07
C ALA A 95 -8.82 -0.04 7.88
N ARG A 96 -8.60 1.26 8.07
CA ARG A 96 -9.60 2.22 8.54
C ARG A 96 -9.60 3.49 7.69
N LEU A 97 -10.70 4.23 7.71
CA LEU A 97 -10.74 5.57 7.16
C LEU A 97 -9.99 6.54 8.09
N ALA A 98 -9.35 7.54 7.50
CA ALA A 98 -8.73 8.64 8.24
C ALA A 98 -9.82 9.50 8.91
N GLU A 99 -9.59 9.87 10.17
CA GLU A 99 -10.50 10.74 10.94
C GLU A 99 -9.94 12.15 11.12
N ALA A 100 -8.65 12.34 10.81
CA ALA A 100 -7.94 13.61 10.93
C ALA A 100 -7.16 13.96 9.66
N SER A 101 -6.46 15.09 9.67
CA SER A 101 -5.61 15.49 8.55
C SER A 101 -4.46 14.49 8.34
N VAL A 102 -3.88 14.50 7.14
CA VAL A 102 -2.71 13.66 6.82
C VAL A 102 -1.56 13.89 7.80
N ALA A 103 -1.33 15.13 8.21
CA ALA A 103 -0.27 15.47 9.14
C ALA A 103 -0.50 14.87 10.54
N GLU A 104 -1.74 14.96 11.04
CA GLU A 104 -2.11 14.42 12.35
C GLU A 104 -2.07 12.89 12.36
N GLU A 105 -2.63 12.24 11.34
CA GLU A 105 -2.61 10.78 11.19
C GLU A 105 -1.18 10.25 11.03
N ALA A 106 -0.32 10.95 10.28
CA ALA A 106 1.08 10.57 10.13
C ALA A 106 1.87 10.71 11.45
N ALA A 107 1.63 11.78 12.21
CA ALA A 107 2.24 11.96 13.53
C ALA A 107 1.79 10.87 14.51
N ALA A 108 0.47 10.62 14.58
CA ALA A 108 -0.07 9.58 15.44
C ALA A 108 0.43 8.17 15.07
N ALA A 109 0.56 7.88 13.76
CA ALA A 109 1.12 6.62 13.30
C ALA A 109 2.60 6.47 13.70
N LEU A 110 3.39 7.53 13.61
CA LEU A 110 4.79 7.52 14.04
C LEU A 110 4.94 7.27 15.55
N ASP A 111 4.08 7.87 16.37
CA ASP A 111 4.11 7.70 17.83
C ASP A 111 3.63 6.31 18.27
N ALA A 112 2.73 5.69 17.51
CA ALA A 112 2.14 4.39 17.83
C ALA A 112 2.97 3.18 17.34
N THR A 113 3.92 3.40 16.43
CA THR A 113 4.75 2.31 15.88
C THR A 113 6.13 2.31 16.52
N ASP A 114 6.50 1.19 17.14
CA ASP A 114 7.87 0.96 17.65
C ASP A 114 8.91 0.71 16.53
N LYS A 115 8.58 1.07 15.27
CA LYS A 115 9.40 0.87 14.06
C LYS A 115 9.88 2.19 13.43
#